data_AF-A0A7V1HDL5-F1
#
_entry.id   AF-A0A7V1HDL5-F1
#
_cell.length_a   1.000
_cell.length_b   1.000
_cell.length_c   1.000
_cell.angle_alpha   90.00
_cell.angle_beta   90.00
_cell.angle_gamma   90.00
#
_symmetry.space_group_name_H-M   'P 1'
#
loop_
_entity.id
_entity.type
_entity.pdbx_description
1 polymer ?
#
loop_
_entity_poly.entity_id
_entity_poly.type
_entity_poly.pdbx_seq_one_letter_code
_entity_poly.pdbx_strand_id
1 'polypeptide(L)'
;MEYRELKGYKYELMAAIKIKIELPDTTLLNNAINPYIRLRNGVLTIKKHYCWDGSSVPFKKYVPKWLWDSDKSCKTASLTHDALCQLMREDLLSKKYKRYIDNLYKTMAIEGGMGKWQANTRNWFLRKFGDKGIQKEENPRGKIRVT
;
A
#
# COMPACT_ATOMS: atom_id res chain seq x y z
N MET A 1 -8.54 -0.88 12.56
CA MET A 1 -8.35 0.32 11.74
C MET A 1 -9.72 0.81 11.29
N GLU A 2 -10.02 2.09 11.48
CA GLU A 2 -11.28 2.69 11.05
C GLU A 2 -11.15 3.22 9.61
N TYR A 3 -12.10 2.88 8.74
CA TYR A 3 -12.11 3.28 7.33
C TYR A 3 -13.54 3.38 6.76
N ARG A 4 -13.73 4.09 5.65
CA ARG A 4 -14.98 4.09 4.84
C ARG A 4 -14.71 3.74 3.37
N GLU A 5 -15.73 3.34 2.61
CA GLU A 5 -15.62 2.97 1.19
C GLU A 5 -15.99 4.15 0.26
N LEU A 6 -15.30 4.32 -0.88
CA LEU A 6 -15.59 5.39 -1.86
C LEU A 6 -15.87 4.82 -3.28
N LYS A 7 -16.44 5.65 -4.17
CA LYS A 7 -16.72 5.30 -5.59
C LYS A 7 -15.49 5.38 -6.51
N GLY A 8 -14.43 6.07 -6.11
CA GLY A 8 -13.20 6.27 -6.90
C GLY A 8 -12.01 5.49 -6.34
N TYR A 9 -11.61 5.82 -5.11
CA TYR A 9 -10.75 4.97 -4.29
C TYR A 9 -11.56 3.92 -3.55
N LYS A 10 -11.00 2.74 -3.27
CA LYS A 10 -11.77 1.73 -2.54
C LYS A 10 -12.01 2.11 -1.08
N TYR A 11 -11.03 2.71 -0.43
CA TYR A 11 -11.07 2.99 1.01
C TYR A 11 -10.52 4.38 1.35
N GLU A 12 -11.02 4.97 2.43
CA GLU A 12 -10.50 6.17 3.06
C GLU A 12 -10.27 5.93 4.55
N LEU A 13 -9.11 6.37 5.03
CA LEU A 13 -8.67 6.16 6.40
C LEU A 13 -9.37 7.15 7.35
N MET A 14 -10.13 6.67 8.33
CA MET A 14 -10.92 7.53 9.23
C MET A 14 -10.16 8.00 10.47
N ALA A 15 -9.03 7.36 10.78
CA ALA A 15 -8.12 7.74 11.86
C ALA A 15 -6.67 7.49 11.44
N ALA A 16 -5.75 8.38 11.84
CA ALA A 16 -4.34 8.19 11.52
C ALA A 16 -3.83 6.86 12.11
N ILE A 17 -2.98 6.17 11.35
CA ILE A 17 -2.37 4.91 11.78
C ILE A 17 -0.84 5.03 11.78
N LYS A 18 -0.21 4.36 12.75
CA LYS A 18 1.25 4.22 12.82
C LYS A 18 1.59 2.74 12.70
N ILE A 19 2.47 2.42 11.77
CA ILE A 19 2.89 1.06 11.47
C ILE A 19 4.40 1.02 11.62
N LYS A 20 4.90 0.12 12.47
CA LYS A 20 6.33 -0.14 12.59
C LYS A 20 6.75 -1.06 11.44
N ILE A 21 7.82 -0.69 10.75
CA ILE A 21 8.36 -1.39 9.60
C ILE A 21 9.84 -1.66 9.86
N GLU A 22 10.25 -2.91 9.67
CA GLU A 22 11.65 -3.33 9.83
C GLU A 22 12.46 -3.01 8.57
N LEU A 23 13.03 -1.81 8.53
CA LEU A 23 13.78 -1.34 7.37
C LEU A 23 15.13 -2.05 7.26
N PRO A 24 15.50 -2.58 6.07
CA PRO A 24 16.78 -3.26 5.87
C PRO A 24 17.98 -2.30 5.89
N ASP A 25 17.73 -1.01 5.67
CA ASP A 25 18.71 0.07 5.79
C ASP A 25 18.03 1.29 6.40
N THR A 26 18.39 1.58 7.65
CA THR A 26 17.79 2.65 8.44
C THR A 26 18.23 4.03 7.97
N THR A 27 19.26 4.19 7.13
CA THR A 27 19.71 5.54 6.76
C THR A 27 18.95 6.10 5.55
N LEU A 28 18.62 5.25 4.58
CA LEU A 28 18.08 5.68 3.27
C LEU A 28 16.55 5.58 3.15
N LEU A 29 15.87 4.82 4.02
CA LEU A 29 14.41 4.76 4.08
C LEU A 29 13.79 5.79 5.06
N ASN A 30 14.60 6.57 5.79
CA ASN A 30 14.15 7.22 7.03
C ASN A 30 13.62 8.65 6.92
N ASN A 31 13.53 9.24 5.73
CA ASN A 31 13.10 10.64 5.59
C ASN A 31 12.19 10.86 4.36
N ALA A 32 11.18 10.02 4.18
CA ALA A 32 10.18 10.23 3.12
C ALA A 32 8.90 10.83 3.71
N ILE A 33 8.55 12.05 3.30
CA ILE A 33 7.42 12.80 3.87
C ILE A 33 6.62 13.49 2.77
N ASN A 34 5.31 13.31 2.80
CA ASN A 34 4.35 14.10 2.04
C ASN A 34 3.16 14.52 2.94
N PRO A 35 2.15 15.23 2.42
CA PRO A 35 1.03 15.71 3.22
C PRO A 35 0.23 14.63 3.97
N TYR A 36 0.18 13.38 3.48
CA TYR A 36 -0.59 12.29 4.09
C TYR A 36 0.26 11.17 4.67
N ILE A 37 1.52 11.03 4.26
CA ILE A 37 2.39 9.89 4.57
C ILE A 37 3.70 10.42 5.11
N ARG A 38 4.16 9.83 6.22
CA ARG A 38 5.47 10.12 6.81
C ARG A 38 6.14 8.82 7.21
N LEU A 39 7.27 8.51 6.60
CA LEU A 39 8.14 7.42 6.99
C LEU A 39 9.37 8.01 7.68
N ARG A 40 9.50 7.75 8.99
CA ARG A 40 10.64 8.21 9.80
C ARG A 40 11.01 7.16 10.83
N ASN A 41 12.30 6.85 10.94
CA ASN A 41 12.85 5.92 11.93
C ASN A 41 12.12 4.54 11.93
N GLY A 42 11.83 3.99 10.75
CA GLY A 42 11.08 2.73 10.63
C GLY A 42 9.62 2.82 11.05
N VAL A 43 9.07 4.02 11.24
CA VAL A 43 7.65 4.22 11.55
C VAL A 43 6.97 4.91 10.38
N LEU A 44 6.05 4.19 9.74
CA LEU A 44 5.15 4.72 8.73
C LEU A 44 3.91 5.29 9.43
N THR A 45 3.76 6.60 9.37
CA THR A 45 2.56 7.32 9.79
C THR A 45 1.72 7.63 8.55
N ILE A 46 0.48 7.17 8.51
CA ILE A 46 -0.49 7.51 7.47
C ILE A 46 -1.59 8.34 8.13
N LYS A 47 -1.80 9.56 7.64
CA LYS A 47 -2.76 10.50 8.20
C LYS A 47 -4.19 10.14 7.81
N LYS A 48 -5.13 10.61 8.61
CA LYS A 48 -6.57 10.57 8.32
C LYS A 48 -6.84 11.16 6.92
N HIS A 49 -7.88 10.65 6.25
CA HIS A 49 -8.29 11.00 4.90
C HIS A 49 -7.34 10.53 3.79
N TYR A 50 -6.37 9.67 4.09
CA TYR A 50 -5.63 8.97 3.05
C TYR A 50 -6.53 7.94 2.35
N CYS A 51 -6.60 8.01 1.03
CA CYS A 51 -7.40 7.11 0.20
C CYS A 51 -6.52 6.07 -0.52
N TRP A 52 -6.99 4.84 -0.64
CA TRP A 52 -6.25 3.74 -1.28
C TRP A 52 -7.19 2.68 -1.89
N ASP A 53 -6.67 1.81 -2.76
CA ASP A 53 -7.49 0.92 -3.62
C ASP A 53 -7.65 -0.51 -3.07
N GLY A 54 -7.04 -0.78 -1.93
CA GLY A 54 -7.01 -2.10 -1.30
C GLY A 54 -6.08 -3.06 -2.03
N SER A 55 -6.25 -4.37 -1.84
CA SER A 55 -5.34 -5.32 -2.48
C SER A 55 -5.54 -5.35 -3.98
N SER A 56 -4.44 -5.25 -4.72
CA SER A 56 -4.35 -5.50 -6.15
C SER A 56 -4.41 -6.99 -6.42
N VAL A 57 -5.60 -7.50 -6.76
CA VAL A 57 -5.83 -8.91 -7.07
C VAL A 57 -6.42 -9.03 -8.48
N PRO A 58 -5.88 -9.93 -9.33
CA PRO A 58 -6.46 -10.19 -10.64
C PRO A 58 -7.90 -10.68 -10.47
N PHE A 59 -8.77 -10.27 -11.40
CA PHE A 59 -10.20 -10.61 -11.43
C PHE A 59 -11.05 -10.14 -10.25
N LYS A 60 -10.53 -9.32 -9.32
CA LYS A 60 -11.29 -8.74 -8.19
C LYS A 60 -12.59 -8.04 -8.61
N LYS A 61 -12.61 -7.43 -9.81
CA LYS A 61 -13.82 -6.78 -10.36
C LYS A 61 -14.91 -7.74 -10.83
N TYR A 62 -14.58 -9.02 -11.05
CA TYR A 62 -15.51 -10.05 -11.52
C TYR A 62 -16.01 -10.96 -10.40
N VAL A 63 -15.44 -10.86 -9.19
CA VAL A 63 -15.86 -11.66 -8.04
C VAL A 63 -16.63 -10.76 -7.07
N PRO A 64 -17.91 -11.04 -6.80
CA PRO A 64 -18.67 -10.25 -5.86
C PRO A 64 -18.08 -10.32 -4.45
N LYS A 65 -18.03 -9.18 -3.76
CA LYS A 65 -17.44 -9.06 -2.41
C LYS A 65 -18.11 -9.98 -1.37
N TRP A 66 -19.43 -10.19 -1.48
CA TRP A 66 -20.17 -11.07 -0.56
C TRP A 66 -19.73 -12.54 -0.72
N LEU A 67 -19.25 -12.92 -1.90
CA LEU A 67 -18.70 -14.24 -2.18
C LEU A 67 -17.25 -14.34 -1.72
N TRP A 68 -16.45 -13.29 -1.92
CA TRP A 68 -15.05 -13.25 -1.52
C TRP A 68 -14.53 -11.83 -1.31
N ASP A 69 -14.26 -11.47 -0.04
CA ASP A 69 -13.57 -10.23 0.29
C ASP A 69 -12.05 -10.43 0.18
N SER A 70 -11.49 -10.02 -0.97
CA SER A 70 -10.05 -10.09 -1.25
C SER A 70 -9.18 -9.36 -0.24
N ASP A 71 -9.74 -8.39 0.49
CA ASP A 71 -8.99 -7.49 1.36
C ASP A 71 -9.11 -7.87 2.84
N LYS A 72 -9.99 -8.82 3.19
CA LYS A 72 -10.30 -9.21 4.59
C LYS A 72 -9.05 -9.45 5.43
N SER A 73 -8.09 -10.20 4.90
CA SER A 73 -6.84 -10.56 5.59
C SER A 73 -5.65 -9.63 5.30
N CYS A 74 -5.82 -8.60 4.48
CA CYS A 74 -4.70 -7.77 4.01
C CYS A 74 -5.03 -6.28 3.87
N LYS A 75 -6.06 -5.77 4.55
CA LYS A 75 -6.38 -4.32 4.58
C LYS A 75 -5.19 -3.49 5.04
N THR A 76 -4.57 -3.83 6.17
CA THR A 76 -3.38 -3.11 6.67
C THR A 76 -2.19 -3.28 5.74
N ALA A 77 -1.99 -4.48 5.18
CA ALA A 77 -0.90 -4.75 4.25
C ALA A 77 -1.04 -3.93 2.95
N SER A 78 -2.24 -3.89 2.36
CA SER A 78 -2.53 -3.09 1.16
C SER A 78 -2.41 -1.60 1.40
N LEU A 79 -2.90 -1.09 2.53
CA LEU A 79 -2.69 0.31 2.92
C LEU A 79 -1.20 0.65 3.02
N THR A 80 -0.42 -0.20 3.67
CA THR A 80 1.03 -0.02 3.83
C THR A 80 1.73 -0.02 2.48
N HIS A 81 1.38 -0.97 1.61
CA HIS A 81 1.93 -1.10 0.26
C HIS A 81 1.61 0.13 -0.60
N ASP A 82 0.34 0.54 -0.68
CA ASP A 82 -0.08 1.70 -1.47
C ASP A 82 0.60 2.99 -0.99
N ALA A 83 0.73 3.18 0.33
CA ALA A 83 1.40 4.34 0.91
C ALA A 83 2.90 4.39 0.56
N LEU A 84 3.61 3.28 0.70
CA LEU A 84 5.04 3.24 0.34
C LEU A 84 5.25 3.37 -1.17
N CYS A 85 4.37 2.77 -1.98
CA CYS A 85 4.37 2.96 -3.43
C CYS A 85 4.03 4.40 -3.83
N GLN A 86 3.17 5.10 -3.09
CA GLN A 86 2.93 6.54 -3.29
C GLN A 86 4.20 7.36 -3.05
N LEU A 87 4.97 7.07 -1.99
CA LEU A 87 6.26 7.72 -1.76
C LEU A 87 7.25 7.45 -2.89
N MET A 88 7.24 6.24 -3.48
CA MET A 88 8.05 5.92 -4.67
C MET A 88 7.63 6.71 -5.91
N ARG A 89 6.32 6.86 -6.13
CA ARG A 89 5.78 7.66 -7.25
C ARG A 89 6.11 9.15 -7.13
N GLU A 90 6.31 9.63 -5.92
CA GLU A 90 6.71 11.01 -5.62
C GLU A 90 8.23 11.20 -5.59
N ASP A 91 9.02 10.19 -5.95
CA ASP A 91 10.48 10.17 -5.85
C ASP A 91 11.02 10.47 -4.43
N LEU A 92 10.17 10.37 -3.40
CA LEU A 92 10.53 10.51 -1.99
C LEU A 92 11.12 9.23 -1.42
N LEU A 93 10.87 8.10 -2.07
CA LEU A 93 11.42 6.80 -1.71
C LEU A 93 12.03 6.10 -2.93
N SER A 94 13.28 5.66 -2.79
CA SER A 94 13.99 5.00 -3.90
C SER A 94 13.29 3.70 -4.33
N LYS A 95 13.04 3.55 -5.64
CA LYS A 95 12.45 2.36 -6.25
C LYS A 95 13.24 1.06 -5.97
N LYS A 96 14.51 1.15 -5.56
CA LYS A 96 15.31 -0.01 -5.11
C LYS A 96 14.65 -0.80 -3.98
N TYR A 97 13.80 -0.15 -3.19
CA TYR A 97 13.07 -0.78 -2.08
C TYR A 97 11.80 -1.52 -2.52
N LYS A 98 11.45 -1.53 -3.82
CA LYS A 98 10.19 -2.11 -4.31
C LYS A 98 10.06 -3.58 -3.92
N ARG A 99 11.12 -4.36 -4.14
CA ARG A 99 11.16 -5.78 -3.76
C ARG A 99 10.97 -6.00 -2.26
N TYR A 100 11.52 -5.11 -1.44
CA TYR A 100 11.33 -5.15 0.00
C TYR A 100 9.86 -4.86 0.37
N ILE A 101 9.25 -3.83 -0.21
CA ILE A 101 7.84 -3.47 0.02
C ILE A 101 6.89 -4.60 -0.39
N ASP A 102 7.13 -5.24 -1.53
CA ASP A 102 6.29 -6.38 -1.97
C ASP A 102 6.39 -7.56 -1.00
N ASN A 103 7.59 -7.82 -0.46
CA ASN A 103 7.78 -8.83 0.58
C ASN A 103 7.12 -8.43 1.90
N LEU A 104 7.20 -7.17 2.31
CA LEU A 104 6.52 -6.64 3.49
C LEU A 104 5.01 -6.85 3.38
N TYR A 105 4.42 -6.54 2.22
CA TYR A 105 3.01 -6.82 1.95
C TYR A 105 2.68 -8.30 2.16
N LYS A 106 3.51 -9.20 1.63
CA LYS A 106 3.33 -10.65 1.80
C LYS A 106 3.34 -11.04 3.29
N THR A 107 4.33 -10.57 4.04
CA THR A 107 4.47 -10.88 5.47
C THR A 107 3.25 -10.39 6.26
N MET A 108 2.88 -9.12 6.09
CA MET A 108 1.72 -8.53 6.77
C MET A 108 0.40 -9.18 6.36
N ALA A 109 0.26 -9.63 5.11
CA ALA A 109 -0.91 -10.37 4.67
C ALA A 109 -1.01 -11.74 5.36
N ILE A 110 0.10 -12.46 5.52
CA ILE A 110 0.14 -13.73 6.26
C ILE A 110 -0.23 -13.51 7.73
N GLU A 111 0.33 -12.48 8.36
CA GLU A 111 0.00 -12.09 9.74
C GLU A 111 -1.48 -11.71 9.90
N GLY A 112 -2.07 -11.09 8.88
CA GLY A 112 -3.51 -10.80 8.82
C GLY A 112 -4.41 -12.00 8.53
N GLY A 113 -3.85 -13.22 8.47
CA GLY A 113 -4.60 -14.47 8.30
C GLY A 113 -4.68 -14.98 6.86
N MET A 114 -3.87 -14.45 5.94
CA MET A 114 -3.80 -14.98 4.57
C MET A 114 -3.00 -16.28 4.51
N GLY A 115 -3.52 -17.29 3.81
CA GLY A 115 -2.77 -18.52 3.56
C GLY A 115 -1.47 -18.24 2.78
N LYS A 116 -0.39 -18.94 3.14
CA LYS A 116 0.95 -18.74 2.55
C LYS A 116 0.97 -18.85 1.02
N TRP A 117 0.22 -19.81 0.47
CA TRP A 117 0.09 -20.00 -0.98
C TRP A 117 -0.52 -18.76 -1.66
N GLN A 118 -1.64 -18.27 -1.13
CA GLN A 118 -2.31 -17.06 -1.63
C GLN A 118 -1.40 -15.82 -1.53
N ALA A 119 -0.71 -15.66 -0.40
CA ALA A 119 0.22 -14.54 -0.21
C ALA A 119 1.40 -14.58 -1.18
N ASN A 120 1.96 -15.76 -1.44
CA ASN A 120 3.01 -15.96 -2.43
C ASN A 120 2.53 -15.62 -3.85
N THR A 121 1.34 -16.08 -4.23
CA THR A 121 0.74 -15.75 -5.53
C THR A 121 0.57 -14.24 -5.70
N ARG A 122 0.02 -13.54 -4.71
CA ARG A 122 -0.12 -12.07 -4.76
C ARG A 122 1.23 -11.35 -4.86
N ASN A 123 2.22 -11.77 -4.06
CA ASN A 123 3.58 -11.22 -4.12
C ASN A 123 4.22 -11.42 -5.50
N TRP A 124 4.02 -12.57 -6.13
CA TRP A 124 4.51 -12.84 -7.48
C TRP A 124 3.89 -11.87 -8.51
N PHE A 125 2.58 -11.60 -8.42
CA PHE A 125 1.94 -10.61 -9.28
C PHE A 125 2.47 -9.19 -9.06
N LEU A 126 2.65 -8.77 -7.79
CA LEU A 126 3.22 -7.46 -7.46
C LEU A 126 4.62 -7.26 -8.03
N ARG A 127 5.43 -8.32 -8.04
CA ARG A 127 6.78 -8.32 -8.60
C ARG A 127 6.79 -8.30 -10.12
N LYS A 128 5.83 -8.96 -10.77
CA LYS A 128 5.81 -9.10 -12.23
C LYS A 128 5.14 -7.91 -12.93
N PHE A 129 4.16 -7.27 -12.29
CA PHE A 129 3.34 -6.22 -12.90
C PHE A 129 3.30 -4.90 -12.10
N GLY A 130 3.76 -4.89 -10.85
CA GLY A 130 3.64 -3.72 -9.97
C GLY A 130 4.60 -2.57 -10.30
N ASP A 131 5.58 -2.77 -11.18
CA ASP A 131 6.54 -1.72 -11.57
C ASP A 131 5.89 -0.60 -12.37
N LYS A 132 4.78 -0.87 -13.07
CA LYS A 132 3.97 0.16 -13.72
C LYS A 132 3.33 1.10 -12.70
N GLY A 133 2.83 0.55 -11.59
CA GLY A 133 2.11 1.31 -10.56
C GLY A 133 2.99 2.22 -9.69
N ILE A 134 4.32 2.14 -9.81
CA ILE A 134 5.25 3.03 -9.09
C ILE A 134 5.85 4.12 -9.98
N GLN A 135 5.38 4.25 -11.21
CA GLN A 135 5.80 5.31 -12.12
C GLN A 135 5.12 6.64 -11.77
N LYS A 136 5.82 7.75 -12.01
CA LYS A 136 5.37 9.09 -11.62
C LYS A 136 4.07 9.50 -12.31
N GLU A 137 3.86 9.01 -13.53
CA GLU A 137 2.69 9.25 -14.37
C GLU A 137 1.41 8.63 -13.78
N GLU A 138 1.57 7.58 -12.98
CA GLU A 138 0.49 6.90 -12.25
C GLU A 138 0.24 7.54 -10.86
N ASN A 139 0.87 8.68 -10.56
CA ASN A 139 0.60 9.42 -9.34
C ASN A 139 -0.74 10.16 -9.47
N PRO A 140 -1.77 9.79 -8.69
CA PRO A 140 -3.06 10.43 -8.76
C PRO A 140 -3.01 11.90 -8.31
N ARG A 141 -2.02 12.29 -7.50
CA ARG A 141 -1.88 13.67 -7.02
C ARG A 141 -1.50 14.63 -8.13
N GLY A 142 -0.85 14.18 -9.20
CA GLY A 142 -0.62 15.00 -10.40
C GLY A 142 -1.92 15.32 -11.17
N LYS A 143 -3.00 14.58 -10.90
CA LYS A 143 -4.33 14.77 -11.52
C LYS A 143 -5.32 15.50 -10.59
N ILE A 144 -5.00 15.61 -9.31
CA ILE A 144 -5.79 16.37 -8.34
C ILE A 144 -5.34 17.83 -8.45
N ARG A 145 -6.09 18.64 -9.20
CA ARG A 145 -5.97 20.10 -9.13
C ARG A 145 -6.17 20.49 -7.68
N VAL A 146 -5.13 21.04 -7.07
CA VAL A 146 -5.22 21.67 -5.76
C VAL A 146 -6.08 22.91 -5.96
N THR A 147 -7.36 22.82 -5.65
CA THR A 147 -8.23 23.99 -5.45
C THR A 147 -7.95 24.61 -4.11
#